data_AF-A0A416MH92-F1
#
_entry.id   AF-A0A416MH92-F1
#
_cell.length_a   1.000
_cell.length_b   1.000
_cell.length_c   1.000
_cell.angle_alpha   90.00
_cell.angle_beta   90.00
_cell.angle_gamma   90.00
#
_symmetry.space_group_name_H-M   'P 1'
#
loop_
_entity.id
_entity.type
_entity.pdbx_description
1 polymer ?
#
loop_
_entity_poly.entity_id
_entity_poly.type
_entity_poly.pdbx_seq_one_letter_code
_entity_poly.pdbx_strand_id
1 'polypeptide(L)'
;MVQPNKKQSNAKLQWHPAFCAAAELELRLNKADLEFKREYNLSKKPLQMDLLIIEKRKNVQIQNEIGRIFRRHNVIEYKSPDDGMTIDDFFKTLGYAYLYKGLGEKVEQIPLES
;
A
#
# COMPACT_ATOMS: atom_id res chain seq x y z
N MET A 1 23.63 47.50 19.15
CA MET A 1 23.75 46.25 18.37
C MET A 1 22.50 45.43 18.63
N VAL A 2 21.63 45.27 17.63
CA VAL A 2 20.37 44.51 17.75
C VAL A 2 20.68 43.07 17.38
N GLN A 3 20.40 42.12 18.26
CA GLN A 3 20.58 40.69 17.95
C GLN A 3 19.54 40.25 16.91
N PRO A 4 19.91 39.48 15.88
CA PRO A 4 18.96 39.04 14.88
C PRO A 4 17.99 38.02 15.47
N ASN A 5 16.72 38.22 15.15
CA ASN A 5 15.60 37.37 15.51
C ASN A 5 15.88 35.92 15.09
N LYS A 6 15.97 34.98 16.04
CA LYS A 6 16.06 33.55 15.74
C LYS A 6 14.81 33.15 14.95
N LYS A 7 14.97 32.81 13.66
CA LYS A 7 13.93 32.13 12.87
C LYS A 7 13.43 30.94 13.69
N GLN A 8 12.16 30.98 14.12
CA GLN A 8 11.48 29.79 14.62
C GLN A 8 11.64 28.71 13.55
N SER A 9 12.21 27.58 13.96
CA SER A 9 12.31 26.40 13.11
C SER A 9 10.90 26.09 12.58
N ASN A 10 10.78 25.97 11.27
CA ASN A 10 9.55 25.60 10.57
C ASN A 10 9.24 24.12 10.88
N ALA A 11 8.87 23.83 12.13
CA ALA A 11 8.50 22.51 12.58
C ALA A 11 7.20 22.14 11.85
N LYS A 12 7.32 21.32 10.80
CA LYS A 12 6.15 20.79 10.07
C LYS A 12 5.16 20.25 11.09
N LEU A 13 3.96 20.81 11.09
CA LEU A 13 2.88 20.40 11.98
C LEU A 13 2.59 18.91 11.74
N GLN A 14 2.75 18.10 12.80
CA GLN A 14 2.52 16.66 12.77
C GLN A 14 1.03 16.42 13.03
N TRP A 15 0.24 16.27 11.96
CA TRP A 15 -1.20 16.05 12.05
C TRP A 15 -1.58 14.65 12.54
N HIS A 16 -0.72 13.66 12.32
CA HIS A 16 -1.04 12.26 12.64
C HIS A 16 -1.31 12.04 14.15
N PRO A 17 -0.47 12.53 15.09
CA PRO A 17 -0.77 12.42 16.52
C PRO A 17 -2.06 13.14 16.95
N ALA A 18 -2.33 14.32 16.37
CA ALA A 18 -3.53 15.09 16.69
C ALA A 18 -4.81 14.38 16.22
N PHE A 19 -4.77 13.80 15.02
CA PHE A 19 -5.85 12.97 14.47
C PHE A 19 -6.14 11.74 15.35
N CYS A 20 -5.11 10.96 15.69
CA CYS A 20 -5.29 9.78 16.54
C CYS A 20 -5.89 10.13 17.91
N ALA A 21 -5.41 11.22 18.53
CA ALA A 21 -5.93 11.68 19.81
C ALA A 21 -7.39 12.15 19.72
N ALA A 22 -7.77 12.85 18.65
CA ALA A 22 -9.15 13.28 18.44
C ALA A 22 -10.09 12.09 18.24
N ALA A 23 -9.68 11.08 17.45
CA ALA A 23 -10.48 9.87 17.23
C ALA A 23 -10.69 9.07 18.53
N GLU A 24 -9.65 8.93 19.35
CA GLU A 24 -9.75 8.29 20.67
C GLU A 24 -10.65 9.08 21.63
N LEU A 25 -10.58 10.41 21.60
CA LEU A 25 -11.43 11.26 22.43
C LEU A 25 -12.91 11.14 22.02
N GLU A 26 -13.18 11.13 20.72
CA GLU A 26 -14.53 10.97 20.18
C GLU A 26 -15.15 9.64 20.61
N LEU A 27 -14.36 8.55 20.56
CA LEU A 27 -14.82 7.19 20.88
C LEU A 27 -14.68 6.81 22.35
N ARG A 28 -14.33 7.78 23.23
CA ARG A 28 -13.99 7.51 24.64
C ARG A 28 -15.10 6.85 25.46
N LEU A 29 -16.37 7.04 25.08
CA LEU A 29 -17.51 6.47 25.80
C LEU A 29 -17.59 4.94 25.62
N ASN A 30 -17.01 4.39 24.55
CA ASN A 30 -16.95 2.96 24.26
C ASN A 30 -15.58 2.36 24.57
N LYS A 31 -14.77 3.00 25.42
CA LYS A 31 -13.39 2.56 25.71
C LYS A 31 -13.29 1.15 26.30
N ALA A 32 -14.35 0.66 26.96
CA ALA A 32 -14.39 -0.72 27.46
C ALA A 32 -14.51 -1.75 26.33
N ASP A 33 -15.07 -1.35 25.18
CA ASP A 33 -15.39 -2.23 24.05
C ASP A 33 -14.37 -2.10 22.89
N LEU A 34 -13.48 -1.10 22.94
CA LEU A 34 -12.60 -0.72 21.85
C LEU A 34 -11.12 -0.75 22.24
N GLU A 35 -10.29 -1.36 21.39
CA GLU A 35 -8.83 -1.34 21.50
C GLU A 35 -8.24 -0.37 20.47
N PHE A 36 -7.41 0.57 20.93
CA PHE A 36 -6.74 1.53 20.07
C PHE A 36 -5.27 1.14 19.86
N LYS A 37 -4.93 0.77 18.63
CA LYS A 37 -3.56 0.50 18.20
C LYS A 37 -3.12 1.54 17.19
N ARG A 38 -2.29 2.50 17.62
CA ARG A 38 -1.68 3.48 16.73
C ARG A 38 -0.54 2.83 15.93
N GLU A 39 -0.39 3.23 14.67
CA GLU A 39 0.73 2.80 13.80
C GLU A 39 0.93 1.27 13.78
N TYR A 40 -0.17 0.53 13.67
CA TYR A 40 -0.13 -0.94 13.68
C TYR A 40 0.50 -1.50 12.39
N ASN A 41 1.57 -2.26 12.54
CA ASN A 41 2.23 -2.93 11.42
C ASN A 41 1.40 -4.12 10.94
N LEU A 42 0.97 -4.08 9.67
CA LEU A 42 0.23 -5.18 9.04
C LEU A 42 1.07 -6.45 8.85
N SER A 43 2.40 -6.34 8.89
CA SER A 43 3.31 -7.48 8.74
C SER A 43 4.63 -7.25 9.48
N LYS A 44 5.32 -8.34 9.83
CA LYS A 44 6.63 -8.29 10.51
C LYS A 44 7.79 -7.92 9.57
N LYS A 45 7.61 -8.12 8.27
CA LYS A 45 8.57 -7.79 7.22
C LYS A 45 7.95 -6.78 6.28
N PRO A 46 8.73 -5.94 5.59
CA PRO A 46 8.19 -5.09 4.53
C PRO A 46 7.37 -5.90 3.53
N LEU A 47 6.25 -5.34 3.08
CA LEU A 47 5.40 -5.95 2.06
C LEU A 47 6.21 -6.13 0.77
N GLN A 48 6.20 -7.35 0.24
CA GLN A 48 6.94 -7.74 -0.95
C GLN A 48 6.10 -8.74 -1.75
N MET A 49 5.99 -8.50 -3.05
CA MET A 49 5.39 -9.44 -4.00
C MET A 49 6.42 -10.49 -4.40
N ASP A 50 5.96 -11.70 -4.72
CA ASP A 50 6.85 -12.73 -5.26
C ASP A 50 7.33 -12.37 -6.67
N LEU A 51 6.43 -11.91 -7.55
CA LEU A 51 6.78 -11.56 -8.93
C LEU A 51 5.88 -10.45 -9.51
N LEU A 52 6.53 -9.47 -10.14
CA LEU A 52 5.89 -8.41 -10.92
C LEU A 52 6.40 -8.47 -12.36
N ILE A 53 5.48 -8.61 -13.32
CA ILE A 53 5.80 -8.61 -14.75
C ILE A 53 5.17 -7.37 -15.40
N ILE A 54 6.00 -6.56 -16.06
CA ILE A 54 5.58 -5.33 -16.73
C ILE A 54 5.85 -5.42 -18.24
N GLU A 55 4.82 -5.28 -19.04
CA GLU A 55 4.95 -5.14 -20.49
C GLU A 55 5.52 -3.76 -20.84
N LYS A 56 6.73 -3.76 -21.38
CA LYS A 56 7.44 -2.53 -21.76
C LYS A 56 6.91 -1.89 -23.04
N ARG A 57 6.30 -2.68 -23.92
CA ARG A 57 5.81 -2.26 -25.24
C ARG A 57 4.37 -2.70 -25.40
N LYS A 58 3.53 -1.84 -25.95
CA LYS A 58 2.15 -2.18 -26.29
C LYS A 58 2.12 -3.17 -27.48
N ASN A 59 1.11 -4.03 -27.51
CA ASN A 59 0.81 -4.95 -28.61
C ASN A 59 1.91 -5.99 -28.90
N VAL A 60 2.70 -6.35 -27.88
CA VAL A 60 3.63 -7.48 -28.00
C VAL A 60 2.87 -8.77 -27.70
N GLN A 61 2.87 -9.70 -28.65
CA GLN A 61 2.32 -11.02 -28.42
C GLN A 61 3.33 -11.84 -27.62
N ILE A 62 3.05 -12.09 -26.35
CA ILE A 62 3.81 -13.05 -25.55
C ILE A 62 3.50 -14.45 -26.08
N GLN A 63 4.53 -15.19 -26.49
CA GLN A 63 4.37 -16.46 -27.20
C GLN A 63 3.75 -17.56 -26.33
N ASN A 64 4.02 -17.54 -25.02
CA ASN A 64 3.56 -18.57 -24.08
C ASN A 64 2.06 -18.44 -23.77
N GLU A 65 1.42 -19.55 -23.42
CA GLU A 65 -0.02 -19.62 -23.12
C GLU A 65 -0.44 -18.67 -22.01
N ILE A 66 0.35 -18.60 -20.92
CA ILE A 66 0.08 -17.69 -19.80
C ILE A 66 0.14 -16.22 -20.23
N GLY A 67 0.89 -15.90 -21.27
CA GLY A 67 0.97 -14.56 -21.83
C GLY A 67 -0.35 -14.06 -22.41
N ARG A 68 -1.29 -14.97 -22.75
CA ARG A 68 -2.61 -14.58 -23.28
C ARG A 68 -3.51 -13.90 -22.25
N ILE A 69 -3.31 -14.17 -20.97
CA ILE A 69 -4.08 -13.54 -19.89
C ILE A 69 -3.37 -12.33 -19.29
N PHE A 70 -2.12 -12.07 -19.69
CA PHE A 70 -1.36 -10.95 -19.16
C PHE A 70 -1.95 -9.62 -19.65
N ARG A 71 -1.90 -8.65 -18.74
CA ARG A 71 -2.13 -7.23 -18.99
C ARG A 71 -0.80 -6.51 -18.92
N ARG A 72 -0.82 -5.18 -19.01
CA ARG A 72 0.40 -4.38 -18.95
C ARG A 72 1.20 -4.59 -17.65
N HIS A 73 0.53 -4.79 -16.53
CA HIS A 73 1.15 -5.05 -15.23
C HIS A 73 0.50 -6.29 -14.63
N ASN A 74 1.29 -7.26 -14.22
CA ASN A 74 0.82 -8.54 -13.69
C ASN A 74 1.52 -8.82 -12.36
N VAL A 75 0.73 -8.91 -11.29
CA VAL A 75 1.18 -9.35 -9.98
C VAL A 75 0.95 -10.85 -9.87
N ILE A 76 1.98 -11.58 -9.45
CA ILE A 76 1.93 -13.04 -9.32
C ILE A 76 2.46 -13.38 -7.92
N GLU A 77 1.67 -14.14 -7.18
CA GLU A 77 2.08 -14.79 -5.94
C GLU A 77 2.27 -16.28 -6.20
N TYR A 78 3.37 -16.83 -5.72
CA TYR A 78 3.67 -18.24 -5.81
C TYR A 78 3.07 -18.98 -4.62
N LYS A 79 2.51 -20.16 -4.89
CA LYS A 79 2.09 -21.13 -3.87
C LYS A 79 2.72 -22.46 -4.22
N SER A 80 3.30 -23.13 -3.22
CA SER A 80 3.85 -24.46 -3.47
C SER A 80 2.71 -25.46 -3.73
N PRO A 81 2.98 -26.59 -4.39
CA PRO A 81 1.97 -27.62 -4.62
C PRO A 81 1.34 -28.18 -3.33
N ASP A 82 2.10 -28.11 -2.23
CA ASP A 82 1.67 -28.58 -0.91
C ASP A 82 0.88 -27.50 -0.13
N ASP A 83 0.88 -26.25 -0.62
CA ASP A 83 0.11 -25.16 -0.02
C ASP A 83 -1.30 -25.10 -0.59
N GLY A 84 -2.28 -24.94 0.29
CA GLY A 84 -3.63 -24.54 -0.11
C GLY A 84 -3.65 -23.11 -0.66
N MET A 85 -4.37 -22.89 -1.76
CA MET A 85 -4.80 -21.56 -2.18
C MET A 85 -6.10 -21.21 -1.46
N THR A 86 -6.04 -20.20 -0.61
CA THR A 86 -7.21 -19.71 0.16
C THR A 86 -7.74 -18.41 -0.43
N ILE A 87 -8.95 -18.03 -0.02
CA ILE A 87 -9.51 -16.71 -0.36
C ILE A 87 -8.65 -15.56 0.20
N ASP A 88 -7.93 -15.78 1.30
CA ASP A 88 -7.05 -14.79 1.88
C ASP A 88 -5.82 -14.53 1.00
N ASP A 89 -5.30 -15.56 0.32
CA ASP A 89 -4.21 -15.42 -0.66
C ASP A 89 -4.64 -14.57 -1.85
N PHE A 90 -5.89 -14.76 -2.30
CA PHE A 90 -6.47 -13.93 -3.36
C PHE A 90 -6.56 -12.46 -2.94
N PHE A 91 -7.11 -12.16 -1.76
CA PHE A 91 -7.22 -10.79 -1.29
C PHE A 91 -5.87 -10.15 -0.97
N LYS A 92 -4.90 -10.93 -0.47
CA LYS A 92 -3.52 -10.48 -0.30
C LYS A 92 -2.92 -10.03 -1.63
N THR A 93 -3.07 -10.86 -2.67
CA THR A 93 -2.57 -10.56 -4.02
C THR A 93 -3.26 -9.32 -4.62
N LEU A 94 -4.56 -9.17 -4.38
CA LEU A 94 -5.30 -7.98 -4.80
C LEU A 94 -4.82 -6.71 -4.06
N GLY A 95 -4.57 -6.82 -2.76
CA GLY A 95 -4.01 -5.74 -1.94
C GLY A 95 -2.65 -5.27 -2.46
N TYR A 96 -1.79 -6.20 -2.89
CA TYR A 96 -0.53 -5.87 -3.56
C TYR A 96 -0.73 -5.06 -4.84
N ALA A 97 -1.68 -5.43 -5.70
CA ALA A 97 -1.96 -4.69 -6.91
C ALA A 97 -2.43 -3.24 -6.61
N TYR A 98 -3.27 -3.05 -5.60
CA TYR A 98 -3.73 -1.72 -5.20
C TYR A 98 -2.62 -0.86 -4.59
N LEU A 99 -1.79 -1.45 -3.71
CA LEU A 99 -0.63 -0.73 -3.15
C LEU A 99 0.34 -0.35 -4.26
N TYR A 100 0.61 -1.24 -5.22
CA TYR A 100 1.47 -0.94 -6.35
C TYR A 100 0.95 0.21 -7.22
N LYS A 101 -0.35 0.26 -7.51
CA LYS A 101 -0.98 1.42 -8.17
C LYS A 101 -0.87 2.68 -7.32
N GLY A 102 -1.18 2.60 -6.03
CA GLY A 102 -1.24 3.73 -5.11
C GLY A 102 0.11 4.35 -4.77
N LEU A 103 1.20 3.57 -4.86
CA LEU A 103 2.57 4.02 -4.63
C LEU A 103 3.24 4.67 -5.87
N GLY A 104 2.49 4.89 -6.95
CA GLY A 104 2.99 5.60 -8.13
C GLY A 104 3.44 7.03 -7.80
N GLU A 105 4.45 7.52 -8.52
CA GLU A 105 5.04 8.86 -8.34
C GLU A 105 4.08 9.98 -8.77
N LYS A 106 3.13 9.67 -9.64
CA LYS A 106 2.13 10.60 -10.15
C LYS A 106 0.74 9.97 -10.20
N VAL A 107 -0.27 10.83 -10.12
CA VAL A 107 -1.69 10.47 -10.26
C VAL A 107 -1.89 9.68 -11.56
N GLU A 108 -2.61 8.57 -11.48
CA GLU A 108 -2.92 7.69 -12.61
C GLU A 108 -1.71 7.20 -13.42
N GLN A 109 -0.54 7.03 -12.78
CA GLN A 109 0.63 6.41 -13.41
C GLN A 109 0.32 5.01 -13.98
N ILE A 110 -0.50 4.24 -13.25
CA ILE A 110 -1.05 2.96 -13.69
C ILE A 110 -2.57 3.13 -13.78
N PRO A 111 -3.15 3.26 -14.99
CA PRO A 111 -4.59 3.44 -15.16
C PRO A 111 -5.36 2.15 -14.82
N LEU A 112 -6.59 2.30 -14.32
CA LEU A 112 -7.50 1.17 -14.03
C LEU A 112 -8.14 0.58 -15.29
N GLU A 113 -8.25 1.38 -16.35
CA GLU A 113 -8.77 0.94 -17.63
C GLU A 113 -7.62 0.60 -18.57
N SER A 114 -7.64 -0.62 -19.12
CA SER A 114 -6.66 -1.13 -20.09
C SER A 114 -7.32 -1.89 -21.21
#